data_AF-A0A8H8J2B3-F1
#
_entry.id   AF-A0A8H8J2B3-F1
#
_cell.length_a   1.000
_cell.length_b   1.000
_cell.length_c   1.000
_cell.angle_alpha   90.00
_cell.angle_beta   90.00
_cell.angle_gamma   90.00
#
_symmetry.space_group_name_H-M   'P 1'
#
loop_
_entity.id
_entity.type
_entity.pdbx_description
1 polymer ?
#
loop_
_entity_poly.entity_id
_entity_poly.type
_entity_poly.pdbx_seq_one_letter_code
_entity_poly.pdbx_strand_id
1 'polypeptide(L)'
;MVKPLRERGFQTIHYTTIRRIVDSKDHIQSYVRDHPYCLGAKRETVVTHPEVEEALECWVEQMHKSHYPIRGDDIIQMAHQLCDMLDIPKEERIKFTDGWLNGFKRRHGLSFRDEHKRRAQPD
;
A
#
# COMPACT_ATOMS: atom_id res chain seq x y z
N MET A 1 18.93 28.38 -16.94
CA MET A 1 18.23 28.48 -18.24
C MET A 1 16.90 27.72 -18.11
N VAL A 2 15.77 28.44 -18.00
CA VAL A 2 14.40 27.91 -17.76
C VAL A 2 13.41 28.43 -18.84
N LYS A 3 13.92 29.21 -19.81
CA LYS A 3 13.13 29.93 -20.82
C LYS A 3 12.22 29.03 -21.68
N PRO A 4 12.68 27.90 -22.24
CA PRO A 4 11.88 27.13 -23.21
C PRO A 4 10.57 26.56 -22.63
N LEU A 5 10.55 26.25 -21.33
CA LEU A 5 9.39 25.66 -20.68
C LEU A 5 8.38 26.72 -20.24
N ARG A 6 8.88 27.88 -19.75
CA ARG A 6 8.03 29.02 -19.41
C ARG A 6 7.37 29.62 -20.66
N GLU A 7 8.09 29.69 -21.78
CA GLU A 7 7.58 30.10 -23.09
C GLU A 7 6.47 29.16 -23.61
N ARG A 8 6.48 27.89 -23.19
CA ARG A 8 5.45 26.89 -23.51
C ARG A 8 4.30 26.83 -22.49
N GLY A 9 4.24 27.78 -21.54
CA GLY A 9 3.15 27.86 -20.55
C GLY A 9 3.36 27.04 -19.27
N PHE A 10 4.48 26.32 -19.12
CA PHE A 10 4.81 25.61 -17.88
C PHE A 10 5.40 26.59 -16.85
N GLN A 11 4.51 27.34 -16.18
CA GLN A 11 4.91 28.43 -15.27
C GLN A 11 5.50 27.93 -13.94
N THR A 12 5.10 26.73 -13.49
CA THR A 12 5.36 26.21 -12.13
C THR A 12 6.40 25.09 -12.06
N ILE A 13 6.69 24.41 -13.18
CA ILE A 13 7.63 23.27 -13.19
C ILE A 13 9.04 23.77 -13.51
N HIS A 14 9.95 23.60 -12.55
CA HIS A 14 11.36 23.96 -12.72
C HIS A 14 12.14 22.89 -13.51
N TYR A 15 13.20 23.30 -14.22
CA TYR A 15 14.07 22.39 -14.98
C TYR A 15 14.61 21.23 -14.14
N THR A 16 15.05 21.51 -12.90
CA THR A 16 15.59 20.48 -12.00
C THR A 16 14.56 19.42 -11.64
N THR A 17 13.27 19.79 -11.57
CA THR A 17 12.17 18.85 -11.32
C THR A 17 11.97 17.91 -12.51
N ILE A 18 11.99 18.44 -13.73
CA ILE A 18 11.87 17.61 -14.95
C ILE A 18 13.05 16.67 -15.05
N ARG A 19 14.27 17.20 -14.89
CA ARG A 19 15.47 16.39 -14.88
C ARG A 19 15.37 15.26 -13.85
N ARG A 20 15.01 15.56 -12.60
CA ARG A 20 14.81 14.54 -11.56
C ARG A 20 13.79 13.47 -11.97
N ILE A 21 12.65 13.87 -12.54
CA ILE A 21 11.61 12.92 -12.97
C ILE A 21 12.11 12.03 -14.11
N VAL A 22 12.82 12.60 -15.09
CA VAL A 22 13.39 11.85 -16.22
C VAL A 22 14.49 10.91 -15.73
N ASP A 23 15.39 11.39 -14.86
CA ASP A 23 16.48 10.61 -14.28
C ASP A 23 15.94 9.45 -13.42
N SER A 24 14.80 9.63 -12.74
CA SER A 24 14.15 8.60 -11.92
C SER A 24 13.07 7.79 -12.67
N LYS A 25 12.97 7.92 -14.01
CA LYS A 25 11.88 7.31 -14.80
C LYS A 25 11.79 5.80 -14.60
N ASP A 26 12.91 5.10 -14.68
CA ASP A 26 12.92 3.63 -14.62
C ASP A 26 12.46 3.13 -13.25
N HIS A 27 12.85 3.81 -12.16
CA HIS A 27 12.37 3.55 -10.80
C HIS A 27 10.86 3.78 -10.66
N ILE A 28 10.34 4.86 -11.24
CA ILE A 28 8.90 5.14 -11.23
C ILE A 28 8.15 4.04 -11.98
N GLN A 29 8.69 3.59 -13.12
CA GLN A 29 8.07 2.53 -13.93
C GLN A 29 8.13 1.15 -13.27
N SER A 30 9.21 0.80 -12.59
CA SER A 30 9.28 -0.45 -11.80
C SER A 30 8.30 -0.40 -10.64
N TYR A 31 8.30 0.68 -9.87
CA TYR A 31 7.38 0.83 -8.74
C TYR A 31 5.90 0.69 -9.15
N VAL A 32 5.50 1.34 -10.25
CA VAL A 32 4.13 1.25 -10.79
C VAL A 32 3.78 -0.17 -11.26
N ARG A 33 4.75 -0.89 -11.81
CA ARG A 33 4.55 -2.28 -12.27
C ARG A 33 4.33 -3.22 -11.08
N ASP A 34 5.13 -3.06 -10.04
CA ASP A 34 5.11 -3.93 -8.86
C ASP A 34 3.93 -3.59 -7.93
N HIS A 35 3.42 -2.35 -7.98
CA HIS A 35 2.32 -1.88 -7.12
C HIS A 35 1.14 -1.33 -7.94
N PRO A 36 0.40 -2.18 -8.68
CA PRO A 36 -0.64 -1.76 -9.61
C PRO A 36 -1.85 -1.09 -8.93
N TYR A 37 -2.05 -1.29 -7.63
CA TYR A 37 -3.13 -0.66 -6.86
C TYR A 37 -2.75 0.72 -6.30
N CYS A 38 -1.48 1.13 -6.43
CA CYS A 38 -0.95 2.37 -5.85
C CYS A 38 -0.81 3.52 -6.86
N LEU A 39 -1.53 3.49 -7.99
CA LEU A 39 -1.38 4.49 -9.08
C LEU A 39 -1.69 5.95 -8.66
N GLY A 40 -2.51 6.13 -7.62
CA GLY A 40 -2.82 7.45 -7.06
C GLY A 40 -1.73 8.01 -6.14
N ALA A 41 -0.71 7.22 -5.80
CA ALA A 41 0.34 7.62 -4.88
C ALA A 41 1.33 8.59 -5.56
N LYS A 42 1.58 9.73 -4.92
CA LYS A 42 2.60 10.70 -5.38
C LYS A 42 4.02 10.31 -4.97
N ARG A 43 4.14 9.40 -4.01
CA ARG A 43 5.39 8.92 -3.43
C ARG A 43 5.28 7.42 -3.22
N GLU A 44 6.41 6.75 -3.36
CA GLU A 44 6.58 5.37 -2.94
C GLU A 44 6.23 5.23 -1.45
N THR A 45 5.44 4.22 -1.13
CA THR A 45 5.09 3.92 0.26
C THR A 45 6.16 3.01 0.83
N VAL A 46 6.90 3.49 1.82
CA VAL A 46 7.87 2.67 2.54
C VAL A 46 7.13 1.89 3.62
N VAL A 47 7.15 0.56 3.51
CA VAL A 47 6.63 -0.37 4.52
C VAL A 47 7.73 -0.63 5.55
N THR A 48 7.39 -0.60 6.84
CA THR A 48 8.37 -0.78 7.92
C THR A 48 8.97 -2.18 7.96
N HIS A 49 8.14 -3.20 7.74
CA HIS A 49 8.52 -4.62 7.75
C HIS A 49 8.06 -5.27 6.44
N PRO A 50 8.79 -5.07 5.32
CA PRO A 50 8.42 -5.60 4.01
C PRO A 50 8.20 -7.12 4.00
N GLU A 51 9.02 -7.86 4.76
CA GLU A 51 8.95 -9.30 4.91
C GLU A 51 7.64 -9.78 5.56
N VAL A 52 7.13 -9.02 6.54
CA VAL A 52 5.82 -9.30 7.16
C VAL A 52 4.71 -9.02 6.15
N GLU A 53 4.84 -7.95 5.37
CA GLU A 53 3.82 -7.53 4.42
C GLU A 53 3.70 -8.50 3.23
N GLU A 54 4.82 -8.97 2.68
CA GLU A 54 4.86 -9.99 1.61
C GLU A 54 4.27 -11.32 2.07
N ALA A 55 4.63 -11.77 3.28
CA ALA A 55 4.10 -13.01 3.82
C ALA A 55 2.59 -12.90 4.13
N LEU A 56 2.13 -11.73 4.57
CA LEU A 56 0.72 -11.45 4.80
C LEU A 56 -0.07 -11.39 3.50
N GLU A 57 0.46 -10.80 2.43
CA GLU A 57 -0.11 -10.83 1.09
C GLU A 57 -0.30 -12.27 0.60
N CYS A 58 0.75 -13.09 0.70
CA CYS A 58 0.68 -14.51 0.35
C CYS A 58 -0.42 -15.24 1.12
N TRP A 59 -0.55 -14.98 2.43
CA TRP A 59 -1.60 -15.58 3.25
C TRP A 59 -3.00 -15.13 2.81
N VAL A 60 -3.20 -13.83 2.56
CA VAL A 60 -4.48 -13.30 2.08
C VAL A 60 -4.88 -13.93 0.74
N GLU A 61 -3.93 -14.09 -0.19
CA GLU A 61 -4.19 -14.79 -1.45
C GLU A 61 -4.62 -16.25 -1.25
N GLN A 62 -3.97 -16.97 -0.33
CA GLN A 62 -4.34 -18.36 -0.03
C GLN A 62 -5.75 -18.46 0.54
N MET A 63 -6.13 -17.55 1.43
CA MET A 63 -7.47 -17.50 2.01
C MET A 63 -8.53 -17.16 0.94
N HIS A 64 -8.22 -16.25 0.02
CA HIS A 64 -9.09 -15.97 -1.13
C HIS A 64 -9.29 -17.19 -2.04
N LYS A 65 -8.21 -17.93 -2.34
CA LYS A 65 -8.28 -19.19 -3.11
C LYS A 65 -9.12 -20.26 -2.40
N SER A 66 -9.13 -20.23 -1.06
CA SER A 66 -9.89 -21.17 -0.22
C SER A 66 -11.34 -20.73 0.02
N HIS A 67 -11.77 -19.60 -0.57
CA HIS A 67 -13.09 -18.98 -0.35
C HIS A 67 -13.41 -18.70 1.13
N TYR A 68 -12.38 -18.56 1.97
CA TYR A 68 -12.57 -18.23 3.38
C TYR A 68 -12.85 -16.73 3.54
N PRO A 69 -13.91 -16.33 4.24
CA PRO A 69 -14.18 -14.91 4.48
C PRO A 69 -13.19 -14.36 5.52
N ILE A 70 -12.30 -13.46 5.09
CA ILE A 70 -11.34 -12.79 5.97
C ILE A 70 -11.92 -11.46 6.47
N ARG A 71 -11.80 -11.18 7.76
CA ARG A 71 -12.11 -9.88 8.38
C ARG A 71 -10.85 -9.07 8.60
N GLY A 72 -11.04 -7.78 8.85
CA GLY A 72 -9.93 -6.87 9.19
C GLY A 72 -9.13 -7.33 10.41
N ASP A 73 -9.83 -7.83 11.43
CA ASP A 73 -9.22 -8.31 12.68
C ASP A 73 -8.35 -9.55 12.44
N ASP A 74 -8.76 -10.44 11.52
CA ASP A 74 -7.98 -11.64 11.16
C ASP A 74 -6.64 -11.25 10.53
N ILE A 75 -6.62 -10.19 9.71
CA ILE A 75 -5.40 -9.66 9.09
C ILE A 75 -4.46 -9.10 10.15
N ILE A 76 -4.99 -8.34 11.11
CA ILE A 76 -4.20 -7.78 12.21
C ILE A 76 -3.61 -8.91 13.07
N GLN A 77 -4.43 -9.92 13.40
CA GLN A 77 -3.97 -11.08 14.15
C GLN A 77 -2.87 -11.85 13.40
N MET A 78 -3.05 -12.09 12.10
CA MET A 78 -2.04 -12.76 11.28
C MET A 78 -0.76 -11.94 11.16
N ALA A 79 -0.85 -10.61 11.03
CA ALA A 79 0.33 -9.73 11.02
C ALA A 79 1.15 -9.84 12.31
N HIS A 80 0.48 -9.91 13.47
CA HIS A 80 1.15 -10.17 14.74
C HIS A 80 1.82 -11.55 14.78
N GLN A 81 1.14 -12.59 14.31
CA GLN A 81 1.69 -13.94 14.22
C GLN A 81 2.91 -14.02 13.29
N LEU A 82 2.88 -13.30 12.16
CA LEU A 82 4.00 -13.21 11.23
C LEU A 82 5.20 -12.50 11.87
N CYS A 83 4.99 -11.43 12.62
CA CYS A 83 6.07 -10.82 13.41
C CYS A 83 6.64 -11.78 14.45
N ASP A 84 5.82 -12.62 15.09
CA ASP A 84 6.31 -13.63 16.03
C ASP A 84 7.12 -14.72 15.31
N MET A 85 6.67 -15.19 14.14
CA MET A 85 7.37 -16.21 13.35
C MET A 85 8.68 -15.72 12.73
N LEU A 86 8.81 -14.41 12.49
CA LEU A 86 10.02 -13.76 11.97
C LEU A 86 10.93 -13.23 13.08
N ASP A 87 10.65 -13.56 14.35
CA ASP A 87 11.42 -13.14 15.53
C ASP A 87 11.60 -11.60 15.65
N ILE A 88 10.62 -10.82 15.16
CA ILE A 88 10.67 -9.35 15.21
C ILE A 88 10.35 -8.90 16.65
N PRO A 89 11.25 -8.19 17.35
CA PRO A 89 11.01 -7.71 18.72
C PRO A 89 9.78 -6.82 18.83
N LYS A 90 9.06 -6.87 19.95
CA LYS A 90 7.82 -6.08 20.15
C LYS A 90 8.07 -4.59 20.08
N GLU A 91 9.27 -4.15 20.43
CA GLU A 91 9.73 -2.76 20.43
C GLU A 91 9.93 -2.22 19.01
N GLU A 92 10.21 -3.10 18.05
CA GLU A 92 10.43 -2.76 16.63
C GLU A 92 9.15 -2.90 15.79
N ARG A 93 8.11 -3.55 16.33
CA ARG A 93 6.83 -3.73 15.65
C ARG A 93 6.08 -2.41 15.51
N ILE A 94 5.53 -2.20 14.32
CA ILE A 94 4.53 -1.16 14.12
C ILE A 94 3.24 -1.50 14.83
N LYS A 95 2.47 -0.47 15.22
CA LYS A 95 1.11 -0.68 15.70
C LYS A 95 0.22 -0.99 14.50
N PHE A 96 -0.30 -2.22 14.43
CA PHE A 96 -1.29 -2.66 13.45
C PHE A 96 -2.68 -2.06 13.75
N THR A 97 -2.77 -0.73 13.66
CA THR A 97 -4.02 0.03 13.85
C THR A 97 -4.91 -0.05 12.62
N ASP A 98 -6.16 0.41 12.74
CA ASP A 98 -7.09 0.55 11.60
C ASP A 98 -6.49 1.38 10.46
N GLY A 99 -5.69 2.40 10.78
CA GLY A 99 -4.99 3.22 9.78
C GLY A 99 -3.98 2.41 8.97
N TRP A 100 -3.23 1.53 9.62
CA TRP A 100 -2.31 0.61 8.95
C TRP A 100 -3.07 -0.40 8.10
N LEU A 101 -4.13 -1.00 8.65
CA LEU A 101 -4.96 -1.98 7.94
C LEU A 101 -5.59 -1.37 6.68
N ASN A 102 -6.11 -0.15 6.76
CA ASN A 102 -6.64 0.58 5.60
C ASN A 102 -5.55 0.88 4.56
N GLY A 103 -4.32 1.16 5.01
CA GLY A 103 -3.16 1.30 4.15
C GLY A 103 -2.83 0.00 3.42
N PHE A 104 -2.73 -1.12 4.16
CA PHE A 104 -2.49 -2.45 3.62
C PHE A 104 -3.55 -2.83 2.59
N LYS A 105 -4.83 -2.71 2.94
CA LYS A 105 -5.96 -2.95 2.03
C LYS A 105 -5.82 -2.17 0.72
N ARG A 106 -5.50 -0.89 0.80
CA ARG A 106 -5.31 -0.03 -0.37
C ARG A 106 -4.12 -0.47 -1.23
N ARG A 107 -3.00 -0.87 -0.62
CA ARG A 107 -1.79 -1.30 -1.34
C ARG A 107 -1.99 -2.60 -2.11
N HIS A 108 -2.77 -3.52 -1.56
CA HIS A 108 -3.04 -4.83 -2.15
C HIS A 108 -4.41 -4.92 -2.85
N GLY A 109 -5.09 -3.78 -3.08
CA GLY A 109 -6.38 -3.76 -3.79
C GLY A 109 -7.53 -4.48 -3.06
N LEU A 110 -7.41 -4.71 -1.75
CA LEU A 110 -8.40 -5.42 -0.96
C LEU A 110 -9.58 -4.51 -0.62
N SER A 111 -10.79 -4.95 -0.95
CA SER A 111 -12.04 -4.30 -0.56
C SER A 111 -12.87 -5.29 0.26
N PHE A 112 -12.82 -5.15 1.58
CA PHE A 112 -13.73 -5.86 2.46
C PHE A 112 -15.04 -5.08 2.50
N ARG A 113 -16.15 -5.72 2.12
CA ARG A 113 -17.46 -5.10 2.31
C ARG A 113 -17.65 -4.90 3.81
N ASP A 114 -17.76 -3.64 4.24
CA ASP A 114 -18.12 -3.32 5.61
C ASP A 114 -19.47 -3.96 5.93
N GLU A 115 -19.46 -5.02 6.75
CA GLU A 115 -20.68 -5.71 7.20
C GLU A 115 -21.60 -4.79 8.03
N HIS A 116 -21.18 -3.57 8.35
CA HIS A 116 -22.03 -2.54 8.96
C HIS A 116 -23.31 -2.26 8.17
N LYS A 117 -23.33 -2.48 6.85
CA LYS A 117 -24.55 -2.33 6.04
C LYS A 117 -25.52 -3.53 6.09
N ARG A 118 -25.18 -4.64 6.77
CA ARG A 118 -26.07 -5.81 6.91
C ARG A 118 -26.96 -5.78 8.15
N ARG A 119 -26.70 -4.92 9.14
CA ARG A 119 -27.49 -4.84 10.39
C ARG A 119 -28.67 -3.85 10.34
N ALA A 120 -28.92 -3.20 9.20
CA ALA A 120 -29.96 -2.19 9.03
C ALA A 120 -31.03 -2.60 8.00
N GLN A 121 -31.42 -3.87 7.97
CA GLN A 121 -32.76 -4.23 7.46
C GLN A 121 -33.64 -4.58 8.66
N PRO A 122 -34.65 -3.75 8.99
CA PRO A 122 -35.75 -4.19 9.84
C PRO A 122 -36.64 -5.17 9.06
N ASP A 123 -37.17 -6.18 9.76
CA ASP A 123 -38.21 -7.11 9.30
C ASP A 123 -39.50 -6.37 8.87
#